data_AF-A0A6B3GA49-F1
#
_entry.id   AF-A0A6B3GA49-F1
#
_cell.length_a   1.000
_cell.length_b   1.000
_cell.length_c   1.000
_cell.angle_alpha   90.00
_cell.angle_beta   90.00
_cell.angle_gamma   90.00
#
_symmetry.space_group_name_H-M   'P 1'
#
loop_
_entity.id
_entity.type
_entity.pdbx_description
1 polymer ?
#
loop_
_entity_poly.entity_id
_entity_poly.type
_entity_poly.pdbx_seq_one_letter_code
_entity_poly.pdbx_strand_id
1 'polypeptide(L)' 'DGAPVVLPTLFGRMGERLYVHGSTGSRPLRAAKTTDPGLPVCLTVTHVDALVLARSAFHHSMNYRSVVVHGT' A
#
# COMPACT_ATOMS: atom_id res chain seq x y z
N ASP A 1 -5.69 -12.19 -14.85
CA ASP A 1 -7.16 -12.00 -14.81
C ASP A 1 -7.60 -10.55 -14.56
N GLY A 2 -6.70 -9.55 -14.67
CA GLY A 2 -7.08 -8.13 -14.52
C GLY A 2 -7.52 -7.68 -13.11
N ALA A 3 -7.71 -8.62 -12.18
CA ALA A 3 -8.12 -8.32 -10.81
C ALA A 3 -7.06 -7.49 -10.06
N PRO A 4 -7.49 -6.53 -9.20
CA PRO A 4 -6.59 -5.83 -8.31
C PRO A 4 -5.94 -6.83 -7.35
N VAL A 5 -4.66 -6.61 -7.05
CA VAL A 5 -3.91 -7.44 -6.10
C VAL A 5 -3.28 -6.56 -5.02
N VAL A 6 -3.34 -7.02 -3.78
CA VAL A 6 -2.69 -6.38 -2.64
C VAL A 6 -1.46 -7.20 -2.27
N LEU A 7 -0.29 -6.58 -2.40
CA LEU A 7 0.99 -7.22 -2.11
C LEU A 7 1.63 -6.51 -0.92
N PRO A 8 1.77 -7.18 0.25
CA PRO A 8 2.53 -6.61 1.34
C PRO A 8 4.01 -6.52 0.92
N THR A 9 4.60 -5.34 1.08
CA THR A 9 6.01 -5.10 0.76
C THR A 9 6.59 -4.03 1.68
N LEU A 10 7.91 -3.99 1.79
CA LEU A 10 8.61 -2.88 2.43
C LEU A 10 8.64 -1.67 1.48
N PHE A 11 8.53 -0.49 2.05
CA PHE A 11 8.69 0.76 1.34
C PHE A 11 9.65 1.69 2.08
N GLY A 12 10.33 2.57 1.34
CA GLY A 12 11.13 3.66 1.87
C GLY A 12 10.67 4.99 1.29
N ARG A 13 10.66 6.06 2.08
CA ARG A 13 10.43 7.43 1.59
C ARG A 13 11.74 8.20 1.56
N MET A 14 12.03 8.87 0.44
CA MET A 14 13.13 9.82 0.32
C MET A 14 12.62 11.09 -0.37
N GLY A 15 12.55 12.21 0.37
CA GLY A 15 11.87 13.41 -0.09
C GLY A 15 10.41 13.10 -0.45
N GLU A 16 9.97 13.53 -1.64
CA GLU A 16 8.62 13.28 -2.17
C GLU A 16 8.50 11.99 -3.00
N ARG A 17 9.44 11.06 -2.87
CA ARG A 17 9.42 9.78 -3.60
C ARG A 17 9.28 8.60 -2.65
N LEU A 18 8.43 7.66 -3.02
CA LEU A 18 8.29 6.35 -2.38
C LEU A 18 9.01 5.30 -3.23
N TYR A 19 9.81 4.48 -2.56
CA TYR A 19 10.56 3.38 -3.14
C TYR A 19 9.97 2.07 -2.63
N VAL A 20 9.74 1.14 -3.54
CA VAL A 20 9.41 -0.25 -3.26
C VAL A 20 10.40 -1.14 -4.00
N HIS A 21 10.68 -2.33 -3.47
CA HIS A 21 11.58 -3.28 -4.12
C HIS A 21 10.90 -4.63 -4.33
N GLY A 22 11.47 -5.43 -5.23
CA GLY A 22 11.01 -6.78 -5.52
C GLY A 22 11.92 -7.48 -6.51
N SER A 23 11.70 -8.77 -6.72
CA SER A 23 12.43 -9.54 -7.74
C SER A 23 12.17 -8.97 -9.12
N THR A 24 13.21 -8.86 -9.95
CA THR A 24 13.12 -8.48 -11.36
C THR A 24 12.25 -9.42 -12.19
N GLY A 25 12.11 -10.69 -11.74
CA GLY A 25 11.24 -11.68 -12.35
C GLY A 25 9.78 -11.64 -11.84
N SER A 26 9.50 -10.86 -10.79
CA SER A 26 8.14 -10.80 -10.23
C SER A 26 7.19 -10.08 -11.17
N ARG A 27 5.93 -10.53 -11.17
CA ARG A 27 4.86 -9.98 -12.02
C ARG A 27 4.71 -8.44 -11.92
N PRO A 28 4.63 -7.81 -10.72
CA PRO A 28 4.48 -6.36 -10.63
C PRO A 28 5.69 -5.58 -11.17
N LEU A 29 6.92 -6.04 -10.88
CA LEU A 29 8.14 -5.35 -11.34
C LEU A 29 8.35 -5.51 -12.86
N ARG A 30 7.96 -6.66 -13.43
CA ARG A 30 7.94 -6.84 -14.88
C ARG A 30 6.91 -5.90 -15.53
N ALA A 31 5.69 -5.85 -14.99
CA ALA A 31 4.64 -4.98 -15.50
C ALA A 31 5.05 -3.51 -15.44
N ALA A 32 5.63 -3.05 -14.32
CA ALA A 32 6.12 -1.68 -14.17
C ALA A 32 7.20 -1.30 -15.20
N LYS A 33 8.02 -2.25 -15.66
CA LYS A 33 9.03 -2.02 -16.71
C LYS A 33 8.46 -2.01 -18.12
N THR A 34 7.39 -2.75 -18.37
CA THR A 34 6.81 -2.93 -19.72
C THR A 34 5.66 -1.99 -20.04
N THR A 35 5.10 -1.33 -19.02
CA THR A 35 4.02 -0.35 -19.17
C THR A 35 4.61 1.06 -19.15
N ASP A 36 4.22 1.91 -20.10
CA ASP A 36 4.60 3.33 -20.19
C ASP A 36 3.40 4.19 -19.75
N PRO A 37 3.52 5.11 -18.77
CA PRO A 37 4.73 5.56 -18.08
C PRO A 37 5.21 4.68 -16.91
N GLY A 38 4.46 3.64 -16.56
CA GLY A 38 4.73 2.73 -15.45
C GLY A 38 3.50 1.90 -15.13
N LEU A 39 3.57 1.03 -14.12
CA LEU A 39 2.39 0.28 -13.67
C LEU A 39 1.59 1.18 -12.71
N PRO A 40 0.31 1.52 -13.00
CA PRO A 40 -0.51 2.24 -12.03
C PRO A 40 -0.63 1.45 -10.73
N VAL A 41 -0.28 2.09 -9.62
CA VAL A 41 -0.29 1.49 -8.28
C VAL A 41 -1.03 2.36 -7.28
N CYS A 42 -1.58 1.69 -6.28
CA CYS A 42 -2.15 2.28 -5.07
C CYS A 42 -1.32 1.74 -3.89
N LEU A 43 -0.53 2.60 -3.26
CA LEU A 43 0.26 2.26 -2.08
C LEU A 43 -0.47 2.77 -0.83
N THR A 44 -0.94 1.84 -0.01
CA THR A 44 -1.61 2.14 1.26
C THR A 44 -0.67 1.82 2.41
N VAL A 45 -0.48 2.78 3.30
CA VAL A 45 0.21 2.57 4.58
C VAL A 45 -0.78 2.85 5.69
N THR A 46 -0.94 1.90 6.59
CA THR A 46 -1.74 2.07 7.80
C THR A 46 -0.90 1.73 9.01
N HIS A 47 -0.83 2.65 9.96
CA HIS A 47 -0.24 2.42 11.27
C HIS A 47 -1.38 2.40 12.29
N VAL A 48 -1.58 1.25 12.93
CA VAL A 48 -2.60 1.06 13.96
C VAL A 48 -1.96 1.39 15.31
N ASP A 49 -2.52 2.40 15.99
CA ASP A 49 -1.96 2.90 17.24
C ASP A 49 -2.61 2.25 18.46
N ALA A 50 -3.92 2.01 18.43
CA ALA A 50 -4.65 1.36 19.53
C ALA A 50 -6.01 0.82 19.12
N LEU A 51 -6.53 -0.15 19.88
CA LEU A 51 -7.94 -0.53 19.86
C LEU A 51 -8.75 0.41 20.77
N VAL A 52 -9.93 0.81 20.32
CA VAL A 52 -10.91 1.56 21.12
C VAL A 52 -11.98 0.59 21.60
N LEU A 53 -11.94 0.24 22.88
CA LEU A 53 -12.90 -0.69 23.49
C LEU A 53 -14.03 0.08 24.19
N ALA A 54 -15.26 -0.09 23.71
CA ALA A 54 -16.48 0.54 24.24
C ALA A 54 -17.41 -0.49 24.89
N ARG A 55 -18.48 -0.01 25.55
CA ARG A 55 -19.47 -0.89 26.21
C ARG A 55 -20.38 -1.66 25.25
N SER A 56 -20.50 -1.21 24.00
CA SER A 56 -21.31 -1.86 22.97
C SER A 56 -20.42 -2.17 21.77
N ALA A 57 -20.64 -3.33 21.15
CA ALA A 57 -19.89 -3.78 19.98
C ALA A 57 -19.92 -2.77 18.83
N PHE A 58 -21.04 -2.04 18.67
CA PHE A 58 -21.22 -1.01 17.65
C PHE A 58 -20.29 0.21 17.79
N HIS A 59 -19.66 0.38 18.95
CA HIS A 59 -18.78 1.51 19.22
C HIS A 59 -17.31 1.10 19.38
N HIS A 60 -16.98 -0.16 19.13
CA HIS A 60 -15.58 -0.55 18.98
C HIS A 60 -14.99 0.10 17.73
N SER A 61 -13.75 0.54 17.85
CA SER A 61 -13.02 1.16 16.74
C SER A 61 -11.51 0.97 16.94
N MET A 62 -10.72 1.66 16.13
CA MET A 62 -9.27 1.71 16.20
C MET A 62 -8.79 3.15 16.04
N ASN A 63 -7.81 3.55 16.84
CA ASN A 63 -7.00 4.73 16.53
C ASN A 63 -5.97 4.30 15.48
N TYR A 64 -6.00 4.95 14.31
CA TYR A 64 -5.07 4.66 13.23
C TYR A 64 -4.69 5.92 12.48
N ARG A 65 -3.52 5.87 11.84
CA ARG A 65 -3.06 6.84 10.85
C ARG A 65 -2.90 6.11 9.53
N SER A 66 -3.48 6.62 8.46
CA SER A 66 -3.41 5.99 7.16
C SER A 66 -3.21 7.01 6.05
N VAL A 67 -2.46 6.60 5.03
CA VAL A 67 -2.28 7.37 3.79
C VAL A 67 -2.44 6.42 2.60
N VAL A 68 -3.08 6.93 1.55
CA VAL A 68 -3.22 6.26 0.26
C VAL A 68 -2.54 7.13 -0.79
N VAL A 69 -1.57 6.56 -1.49
CA VAL A 69 -0.81 7.24 -2.56
C VAL A 69 -1.05 6.53 -3.88
N HIS A 70 -1.39 7.30 -4.91
CA HIS A 70 -1.53 6.80 -6.28
C HIS A 70 -0.35 7.27 -7.13
N GLY A 71 0.15 6.40 -8.00
CA GLY A 71 1.28 6.70 -8.89
C GLY A 71 1.48 5.64 -9.98
N THR A 72 2.59 5.73 -10.71
CA THR A 72 3.00 4.83 -11.79
C THR A 72 4.47 4.48 -11.70
#